data_AF-A0A1B7UK53-F1
#
_entry.id   AF-A0A1B7UK53-F1
#
_cell.length_a   1.000
_cell.length_b   1.000
_cell.length_c   1.000
_cell.angle_alpha   90.00
_cell.angle_beta   90.00
_cell.angle_gamma   90.00
#
_symmetry.space_group_name_H-M   'P 1'
#
loop_
_entity.id
_entity.type
_entity.pdbx_description
1 polymer ?
#
loop_
_entity_poly.entity_id
_entity_poly.type
_entity_poly.pdbx_seq_one_letter_code
_entity_poly.pdbx_strand_id
1 'polypeptide(L)'
;MEGKTTFELIYCSIELFINFWEVTVWPLVIFVSLLLFKRQLRQLLPSLSRFKYGDFEADFDKDLAQAEVSLAQTNEQMGIQTNGVGNSYNYVLNKINQLIEISPRSAVTEAWREVEASTAMLIQAHGYEPSNVQMSKVFRGIVYEQNLPVSLYEDYRRLMMLRNQAIHKEEFVLTENEAERYVKTTIELASLIRSLIPEKQ
;
A
#
# COMPACT_ATOMS: atom_id res chain seq x y z
N MET A 1 -27.37 -74.66 7.37
CA MET A 1 -27.68 -73.25 7.03
C MET A 1 -26.59 -72.28 7.49
N GLU A 2 -25.43 -72.73 8.00
CA GLU A 2 -24.34 -71.86 8.47
C GLU A 2 -23.33 -71.41 7.40
N GLY A 3 -23.19 -72.17 6.30
CA GLY A 3 -22.19 -71.85 5.26
C GLY A 3 -22.51 -70.62 4.40
N LYS A 4 -23.77 -70.19 4.32
CA LYS A 4 -24.14 -68.96 3.58
C LYS A 4 -23.74 -67.69 4.35
N THR A 5 -23.86 -67.71 5.67
CA THR A 5 -23.54 -66.57 6.54
C THR A 5 -22.05 -66.27 6.59
N THR A 6 -21.18 -67.29 6.56
CA THR A 6 -19.73 -67.09 6.56
C THR A 6 -19.22 -66.50 5.23
N PHE A 7 -19.79 -66.90 4.10
CA PHE A 7 -19.42 -66.34 2.79
C PHE A 7 -19.84 -64.87 2.66
N GLU A 8 -21.06 -64.52 3.08
CA GLU A 8 -21.56 -63.13 3.09
C GLU A 8 -20.67 -62.22 3.95
N LEU A 9 -20.23 -62.69 5.12
CA LEU A 9 -19.32 -61.94 6.00
C LEU A 9 -17.94 -61.73 5.37
N ILE A 10 -17.41 -62.72 4.64
CA ILE A 10 -16.12 -62.61 3.94
C ILE A 10 -16.23 -61.61 2.78
N TYR A 11 -17.31 -61.66 1.99
CA TYR A 11 -17.55 -60.71 0.90
C TYR A 11 -17.68 -59.27 1.42
N CYS A 12 -18.47 -59.05 2.47
CA CYS A 12 -18.63 -57.74 3.09
C CYS A 12 -17.29 -57.20 3.64
N SER A 13 -16.47 -58.08 4.24
CA SER A 13 -15.14 -57.71 4.74
C SER A 13 -14.17 -57.30 3.61
N ILE A 14 -14.25 -57.99 2.46
CA ILE A 14 -13.42 -57.67 1.28
C ILE A 14 -13.87 -56.36 0.64
N GLU A 15 -15.18 -56.12 0.50
CA GLU A 15 -15.70 -54.85 -0.04
C GLU A 15 -15.32 -53.65 0.83
N LEU A 16 -15.40 -53.77 2.16
CA LEU A 16 -14.96 -52.72 3.08
C LEU A 16 -13.48 -52.38 2.90
N PHE A 17 -12.63 -53.40 2.68
CA PHE A 17 -11.21 -53.21 2.46
C PHE A 17 -10.92 -52.49 1.14
N ILE A 18 -11.60 -52.88 0.06
CA ILE A 18 -11.45 -52.24 -1.26
C ILE A 18 -11.90 -50.77 -1.19
N ASN A 19 -13.07 -50.51 -0.61
CA ASN A 19 -13.60 -49.15 -0.45
C ASN A 19 -12.68 -48.26 0.39
N PHE A 20 -12.05 -48.82 1.43
CA PHE A 20 -11.08 -48.10 2.25
C PHE A 20 -9.83 -47.70 1.45
N TRP A 21 -9.31 -48.59 0.62
CA TRP A 21 -8.14 -48.29 -0.23
C TRP A 21 -8.47 -47.31 -1.34
N GLU A 22 -9.62 -47.41 -2.01
CA GLU A 22 -10.00 -46.46 -3.06
C GLU A 22 -10.03 -45.01 -2.57
N VAL A 23 -10.50 -44.79 -1.33
CA VAL A 23 -10.57 -43.46 -0.73
C VAL A 23 -9.20 -42.99 -0.20
N THR A 24 -8.35 -43.92 0.28
CA THR A 24 -7.09 -43.57 0.96
C THR A 24 -5.90 -43.42 0.01
N VAL A 25 -5.91 -44.11 -1.14
CA VAL A 25 -4.81 -44.07 -2.10
C VAL A 25 -4.60 -42.66 -2.67
N TRP A 26 -5.67 -41.97 -3.07
CA TRP A 26 -5.56 -40.63 -3.65
C TRP A 26 -4.93 -39.59 -2.70
N PRO A 27 -5.39 -39.44 -1.45
CA PRO A 27 -4.74 -38.58 -0.44
C PRO A 27 -3.28 -38.98 -0.18
N LEU A 28 -2.99 -40.28 -0.10
CA LEU A 28 -1.63 -40.77 0.12
C LEU A 28 -0.70 -40.41 -1.05
N VAL A 29 -1.16 -40.57 -2.29
CA VAL A 29 -0.41 -40.19 -3.49
C VAL A 29 -0.15 -38.69 -3.52
N ILE A 30 -1.14 -37.85 -3.20
CA ILE A 30 -0.96 -36.40 -3.09
C ILE A 30 0.07 -36.06 -2.01
N PHE A 31 -0.03 -36.70 -0.84
CA PHE A 31 0.86 -36.46 0.29
C PHE A 31 2.32 -36.85 -0.02
N VAL A 32 2.53 -38.04 -0.60
CA VAL A 32 3.86 -38.52 -1.02
C VAL A 32 4.43 -37.63 -2.13
N SER A 33 3.60 -37.22 -3.09
CA SER A 33 4.00 -36.29 -4.15
C SER A 33 4.47 -34.96 -3.56
N LEU A 34 3.69 -34.35 -2.67
CA LEU A 34 4.08 -33.11 -1.98
C LEU A 34 5.40 -33.27 -1.22
N LEU A 35 5.62 -34.40 -0.55
CA LEU A 35 6.86 -34.66 0.19
C LEU A 35 8.09 -34.84 -0.71
N LEU A 36 7.94 -35.49 -1.86
CA LEU A 36 9.02 -35.66 -2.84
C LEU A 36 9.36 -34.34 -3.53
N PHE A 37 8.34 -33.57 -3.91
CA PHE A 37 8.50 -32.31 -4.65
C PHE A 37 8.72 -31.10 -3.74
N LYS A 38 8.64 -31.21 -2.41
CA LYS A 38 8.82 -30.09 -1.46
C LYS A 38 10.10 -29.30 -1.70
N ARG A 39 11.19 -29.99 -2.07
CA ARG A 39 12.50 -29.37 -2.30
C ARG A 39 12.50 -28.54 -3.59
N GLN A 40 11.84 -29.03 -4.64
CA GLN A 40 11.74 -28.37 -5.95
C GLN A 40 10.73 -27.21 -5.87
N LEU A 41 9.60 -27.40 -5.20
CA LEU A 41 8.64 -26.34 -4.88
C LEU A 41 9.29 -25.19 -4.10
N ARG A 42 10.17 -25.52 -3.14
CA ARG A 42 10.91 -24.50 -2.38
C ARG A 42 11.93 -23.72 -3.21
N GLN A 43 12.44 -24.28 -4.31
CA GLN A 43 13.32 -23.58 -5.25
C GLN A 43 12.56 -22.67 -6.23
N LEU A 44 11.26 -22.91 -6.45
CA LEU A 44 10.38 -22.10 -7.31
C LEU A 44 9.58 -21.04 -6.53
N LEU A 45 9.47 -21.15 -5.21
CA LEU A 45 8.89 -20.11 -4.34
C LEU A 45 9.57 -18.72 -4.51
N PRO A 46 10.91 -18.62 -4.61
CA PRO A 46 11.58 -17.34 -4.85
C PRO A 46 11.25 -16.68 -6.19
N SER A 47 10.90 -17.44 -7.23
CA SER A 47 10.49 -16.84 -8.51
C SER A 47 9.06 -16.30 -8.45
N LEU A 48 8.18 -16.96 -7.70
CA LEU A 48 6.82 -16.47 -7.44
C LEU A 48 6.83 -15.19 -6.58
N SER A 49 7.75 -15.09 -5.62
CA SER A 49 7.91 -13.86 -4.83
C SER A 49 8.37 -12.70 -5.72
N ARG A 50 9.38 -12.91 -6.57
CA ARG A 50 9.85 -11.91 -7.56
C ARG A 50 8.76 -11.41 -8.51
N PHE A 51 7.89 -12.30 -8.98
CA PHE A 51 6.75 -11.90 -9.82
C PHE A 51 5.79 -10.98 -9.06
N LYS A 52 5.42 -11.38 -7.84
CA LYS A 52 4.57 -10.57 -6.96
C LYS A 52 5.21 -9.22 -6.60
N TYR A 53 6.54 -9.16 -6.48
CA TYR A 53 7.26 -7.91 -6.22
C TYR A 53 7.29 -6.98 -7.43
N GLY A 54 7.50 -7.51 -8.64
CA GLY A 54 7.39 -6.73 -9.87
C GLY A 54 6.00 -6.11 -10.04
N ASP A 55 4.93 -6.84 -9.68
CA ASP A 55 3.57 -6.30 -9.66
C ASP A 55 3.44 -5.13 -8.65
N PHE A 56 4.04 -5.24 -7.46
CA PHE A 56 4.01 -4.16 -6.47
C PHE A 56 4.81 -2.92 -6.86
N GLU A 57 5.95 -3.08 -7.54
CA GLU A 57 6.75 -1.98 -8.08
C GLU A 57 5.98 -1.26 -9.20
N ALA A 58 5.38 -2.02 -10.12
CA ALA A 58 4.52 -1.47 -11.15
C ALA A 58 3.29 -0.74 -10.58
N ASP A 59 2.69 -1.28 -9.51
CA ASP A 59 1.59 -0.63 -8.80
C ASP A 59 2.04 0.68 -8.13
N PHE A 60 3.26 0.74 -7.56
CA PHE A 60 3.80 1.97 -6.96
C PHE A 60 3.93 3.08 -8.00
N ASP A 61 4.60 2.81 -9.11
CA ASP A 61 4.82 3.79 -10.17
C ASP A 61 3.50 4.29 -10.76
N LYS A 62 2.57 3.37 -11.00
CA LYS A 62 1.23 3.68 -11.51
C LYS A 62 0.44 4.56 -10.54
N ASP A 63 0.38 4.21 -9.26
CA ASP A 63 -0.34 4.97 -8.26
C ASP A 63 0.31 6.34 -8.04
N LEU A 64 1.64 6.43 -8.10
CA LEU A 64 2.37 7.69 -8.03
C LEU A 64 2.05 8.59 -9.25
N ALA A 65 2.10 8.04 -10.46
CA ALA A 65 1.73 8.76 -11.68
C ALA A 65 0.27 9.26 -11.63
N GLN A 66 -0.64 8.46 -11.07
CA GLN A 66 -2.02 8.89 -10.88
C GLN A 66 -2.14 10.06 -9.89
N ALA A 67 -1.39 10.03 -8.78
CA ALA A 67 -1.34 11.15 -7.83
C ALA A 67 -0.77 12.41 -8.47
N GLU A 68 0.29 12.31 -9.28
CA GLU A 68 0.90 13.44 -9.98
C GLU A 68 -0.12 14.15 -10.90
N VAL A 69 -0.82 13.39 -11.74
CA VAL A 69 -1.81 13.94 -12.68
C VAL A 69 -3.02 14.51 -11.95
N SER A 70 -3.55 13.78 -10.97
CA SER A 70 -4.72 14.21 -10.20
C SER A 70 -4.44 15.47 -9.36
N LEU A 71 -3.25 15.56 -8.76
CA LEU A 71 -2.87 16.71 -7.95
C LEU A 71 -2.68 17.96 -8.81
N ALA A 72 -2.06 17.83 -9.99
CA ALA A 72 -1.93 18.92 -10.94
C ALA A 72 -3.32 19.46 -11.36
N GLN A 73 -4.26 18.58 -11.69
CA GLN A 73 -5.64 18.96 -12.01
C GLN A 73 -6.36 19.62 -10.84
N THR A 74 -6.12 19.13 -9.63
CA THR A 74 -6.69 19.66 -8.38
C THR A 74 -6.18 21.08 -8.11
N ASN A 75 -4.89 21.34 -8.35
CA ASN A 75 -4.29 22.67 -8.26
C ASN A 75 -4.89 23.64 -9.28
N GLU A 76 -5.07 23.20 -10.53
CA GLU A 76 -5.73 23.99 -11.58
C GLU A 76 -7.17 24.35 -11.20
N GLN A 77 -7.94 23.39 -10.69
CA GLN A 77 -9.33 23.60 -10.26
C GLN A 77 -9.46 24.60 -9.11
N MET A 78 -8.54 24.59 -8.16
CA MET A 78 -8.54 25.54 -7.05
C MET A 78 -7.96 26.91 -7.41
N GLY A 79 -7.47 27.09 -8.65
CA GLY A 79 -6.87 28.34 -9.09
C GLY A 79 -5.58 28.69 -8.31
N ILE A 80 -4.98 27.70 -7.64
CA ILE A 80 -3.76 27.90 -6.87
C ILE A 80 -2.61 27.84 -7.85
N GLN A 81 -2.15 29.02 -8.26
CA GLN A 81 -0.89 29.11 -9.00
C GLN A 81 0.24 28.73 -8.05
N THR A 82 0.93 27.63 -8.35
CA THR A 82 2.18 27.24 -7.69
C THR A 82 3.28 28.31 -7.81
N ASN A 83 3.04 29.41 -8.52
CA ASN A 83 3.90 30.61 -8.54
C ASN A 83 4.02 31.32 -7.17
N GLY A 84 3.16 31.01 -6.20
CA GLY A 84 3.26 31.45 -4.80
C GLY A 84 4.00 30.47 -3.88
N VAL A 85 4.58 29.41 -4.43
CA VAL A 85 5.35 28.39 -3.72
C VAL A 85 6.73 29.00 -3.39
N GLY A 86 6.74 29.82 -2.35
CA GLY A 86 7.87 30.68 -1.99
C GLY A 86 9.15 29.92 -1.65
N ASN A 87 10.22 30.68 -1.34
CA ASN A 87 11.54 30.16 -0.95
C ASN A 87 11.50 28.99 0.04
N SER A 88 10.48 28.92 0.91
CA SER A 88 10.28 27.83 1.87
C SER A 88 10.04 26.47 1.22
N TYR A 89 9.28 26.37 0.12
CA TYR A 89 9.05 25.09 -0.57
C TYR A 89 10.33 24.59 -1.21
N ASN A 90 10.98 25.45 -2.01
CA ASN A 90 12.21 25.08 -2.71
C ASN A 90 13.30 24.68 -1.71
N TYR A 91 13.36 25.37 -0.56
CA TYR A 91 14.24 25.01 0.53
C TYR A 91 13.95 23.60 1.09
N VAL A 92 12.69 23.30 1.43
CA VAL A 92 12.29 21.98 1.97
C VAL A 92 12.51 20.87 0.95
N LEU A 93 12.09 21.08 -0.30
CA LEU A 93 12.27 20.14 -1.40
C LEU A 93 13.75 19.82 -1.62
N ASN A 94 14.60 20.84 -1.75
CA ASN A 94 16.03 20.65 -1.94
C ASN A 94 16.69 19.93 -0.76
N LYS A 95 16.27 20.26 0.47
CA LYS A 95 16.78 19.61 1.68
C LYS A 95 16.44 18.11 1.71
N ILE A 96 15.21 17.74 1.34
CA ILE A 96 14.78 16.34 1.34
C ILE A 96 15.40 15.58 0.17
N ASN A 97 15.58 16.21 -0.99
CA ASN A 97 16.23 15.59 -2.15
C ASN A 97 17.67 15.15 -1.84
N GLN A 98 18.41 15.86 -0.98
CA GLN A 98 19.73 15.44 -0.51
C GLN A 98 19.71 14.11 0.26
N LEU A 99 18.56 13.70 0.80
CA LEU A 99 18.42 12.41 1.49
C LEU A 99 18.24 11.24 0.52
N ILE A 100 17.87 11.49 -0.74
CA ILE A 100 17.56 10.43 -1.71
C ILE A 100 18.80 9.57 -1.98
N GLU A 101 19.96 10.20 -2.23
CA GLU A 101 21.22 9.50 -2.47
C GLU A 101 21.69 8.65 -1.27
N ILE A 102 21.31 9.05 -0.05
CA ILE A 102 21.66 8.35 1.19
C ILE A 102 20.67 7.22 1.45
N SER A 103 19.37 7.52 1.35
CA SER A 103 18.28 6.61 1.65
C SER A 103 16.97 7.12 1.03
N PRO A 104 16.55 6.55 -0.13
CA PRO A 104 15.28 6.89 -0.79
C PRO A 104 14.07 6.74 0.15
N ARG A 105 14.07 5.69 0.99
CA ARG A 105 13.01 5.44 1.99
C ARG A 105 12.94 6.52 3.07
N SER A 106 14.09 7.05 3.50
CA SER A 106 14.14 8.13 4.48
C SER A 106 13.59 9.43 3.86
N ALA A 107 13.93 9.71 2.60
CA ALA A 107 13.39 10.86 1.86
C ALA A 107 11.86 10.81 1.75
N VAL A 108 11.28 9.64 1.41
CA VAL A 108 9.83 9.41 1.40
C VAL A 108 9.19 9.68 2.76
N THR A 109 9.82 9.19 3.83
CA THR A 109 9.30 9.37 5.20
C THR A 109 9.33 10.84 5.62
N GLU A 110 10.41 11.55 5.31
CA GLU A 110 10.56 12.96 5.64
C GLU A 110 9.62 13.85 4.80
N ALA A 111 9.41 13.53 3.52
CA ALA A 111 8.42 14.23 2.70
C ALA A 111 7.00 14.07 3.25
N TRP A 112 6.61 12.86 3.66
CA TRP A 112 5.30 12.62 4.25
C TRP A 112 5.09 13.39 5.57
N ARG A 113 6.16 13.58 6.36
CA ARG A 113 6.10 14.38 7.59
C ARG A 113 5.69 15.83 7.31
N GLU A 114 6.06 16.42 6.17
CA GLU A 114 5.60 17.76 5.79
C GLU A 114 4.09 17.81 5.52
N VAL A 115 3.53 16.76 4.93
CA VAL A 115 2.07 16.62 4.78
C VAL A 115 1.41 16.50 6.15
N GLU A 116 1.92 15.63 7.03
CA GLU A 116 1.38 15.47 8.39
C GLU A 116 1.41 16.80 9.17
N ALA A 117 2.51 17.56 9.07
CA ALA A 117 2.63 18.87 9.71
C ALA A 117 1.62 19.87 9.15
N SER A 118 1.51 20.00 7.82
CA SER A 118 0.53 20.89 7.18
C SER A 118 -0.91 20.48 7.53
N THR A 119 -1.23 19.19 7.53
CA THR A 119 -2.55 18.69 7.94
C THR A 119 -2.83 18.99 9.41
N ALA A 120 -1.87 18.79 10.31
CA ALA A 120 -2.01 19.10 11.73
C ALA A 120 -2.29 20.60 11.96
N MET A 121 -1.60 21.48 11.24
CA MET A 121 -1.86 22.92 11.29
C MET A 121 -3.26 23.27 10.79
N LEU A 122 -3.70 22.67 9.67
CA LEU A 122 -5.03 22.91 9.11
C LEU A 122 -6.12 22.47 10.08
N ILE A 123 -6.08 21.24 10.60
CA ILE A 123 -7.11 20.76 11.52
C ILE A 123 -7.12 21.56 12.84
N GLN A 124 -5.95 22.05 13.29
CA GLN A 124 -5.85 22.95 14.44
C GLN A 124 -6.52 24.29 14.17
N ALA A 125 -6.36 24.86 12.98
CA ALA A 125 -7.06 26.08 12.59
C ALA A 125 -8.60 25.88 12.53
N HIS A 126 -9.05 24.66 12.33
CA HIS A 126 -10.46 24.25 12.43
C HIS A 126 -10.93 23.89 13.84
N GLY A 127 -10.10 24.10 14.87
CA GLY A 127 -10.46 23.88 16.27
C GLY A 127 -10.30 22.44 16.77
N TYR A 128 -9.68 21.55 15.98
CA TYR A 128 -9.38 20.18 16.40
C TYR A 128 -7.96 20.09 16.98
N GLU A 129 -7.80 19.33 18.06
CA GLU A 129 -6.48 19.03 18.62
C GLU A 129 -5.88 17.81 17.89
N PRO A 130 -4.78 17.94 17.11
CA PRO A 130 -4.24 16.86 16.28
C PRO A 130 -3.91 15.58 17.05
N SER A 131 -3.49 15.72 18.30
CA SER A 131 -3.12 14.59 19.18
C SER A 131 -4.32 13.74 19.62
N ASN A 132 -5.54 14.27 19.53
CA ASN A 132 -6.77 13.63 20.03
C ASN A 132 -7.68 13.08 18.92
N VAL A 133 -7.29 13.24 17.65
CA VAL A 133 -8.15 12.93 16.51
C VAL A 133 -7.43 12.09 15.45
N GLN A 134 -8.22 11.39 14.63
CA GLN A 134 -7.70 10.77 13.41
C GLN A 134 -7.58 11.84 12.33
N MET A 135 -6.38 12.40 12.15
CA MET A 135 -6.11 13.52 11.23
C MET A 135 -6.71 13.30 9.84
N SER A 136 -6.53 12.11 9.26
CA SER A 136 -7.09 11.77 7.94
C SER A 136 -8.63 11.87 7.89
N LYS A 137 -9.34 11.47 8.96
CA LYS A 137 -10.81 11.57 9.01
C LYS A 137 -11.27 13.02 9.14
N VAL A 138 -10.59 13.80 9.98
CA VAL A 138 -10.89 15.23 10.15
C VAL A 138 -10.60 15.98 8.86
N PHE A 139 -9.46 15.71 8.22
CA PHE A 139 -9.11 16.28 6.93
C PHE A 139 -10.16 15.96 5.85
N ARG A 140 -10.64 14.72 5.79
CA ARG A 140 -11.77 14.35 4.91
C ARG A 140 -13.03 15.17 5.19
N GLY A 141 -13.34 15.39 6.47
CA GLY A 141 -14.45 16.23 6.90
C GLY A 141 -14.30 17.66 6.40
N ILE A 142 -13.13 18.27 6.60
CA ILE A 142 -12.82 19.63 6.11
C ILE A 142 -12.96 19.73 4.59
N VAL A 143 -12.42 18.76 3.84
CA VAL A 143 -12.56 18.72 2.37
C VAL A 143 -14.02 18.74 1.95
N TYR A 144 -14.87 17.98 2.63
CA TYR A 144 -16.31 17.95 2.36
C TYR A 144 -17.02 19.25 2.78
N GLU A 145 -16.76 19.74 4.00
CA GLU A 145 -17.39 20.94 4.57
C GLU A 145 -17.05 22.22 3.80
N GLN A 146 -15.82 22.34 3.29
CA GLN A 146 -15.36 23.47 2.50
C GLN A 146 -15.66 23.34 1.00
N ASN A 147 -16.35 22.26 0.58
CA ASN A 147 -16.65 21.99 -0.83
C ASN A 147 -15.38 21.98 -1.72
N LEU A 148 -14.29 21.43 -1.19
CA LEU A 148 -13.02 21.28 -1.91
C LEU A 148 -13.10 20.08 -2.88
N PRO A 149 -12.25 20.04 -3.92
CA PRO A 149 -12.18 18.88 -4.82
C PRO A 149 -11.94 17.58 -4.05
N VAL A 150 -12.77 16.56 -4.28
CA VAL A 150 -12.65 15.25 -3.62
C VAL A 150 -11.30 14.59 -3.92
N SER A 151 -10.74 14.87 -5.10
CA SER A 151 -9.40 14.43 -5.52
C SER A 151 -8.31 14.81 -4.52
N LEU A 152 -8.42 15.94 -3.83
CA LEU A 152 -7.46 16.36 -2.80
C LEU A 152 -7.32 15.31 -1.68
N TYR A 153 -8.43 14.78 -1.19
CA TYR A 153 -8.41 13.74 -0.15
C TYR A 153 -7.97 12.39 -0.72
N GLU A 154 -8.37 12.06 -1.95
CA GLU A 154 -7.94 10.82 -2.61
C GLU A 154 -6.42 10.81 -2.85
N ASP A 155 -5.83 11.94 -3.25
CA ASP A 155 -4.39 12.08 -3.46
C ASP A 155 -3.62 12.01 -2.14
N TYR A 156 -4.13 12.66 -1.08
CA TYR A 156 -3.61 12.50 0.29
C TYR A 156 -3.58 11.02 0.71
N ARG A 157 -4.69 10.31 0.51
CA ARG A 157 -4.78 8.89 0.89
C ARG A 157 -3.87 8.02 0.03
N ARG A 158 -3.77 8.28 -1.28
CA ARG A 158 -2.90 7.54 -2.19
C ARG A 158 -1.44 7.68 -1.80
N LEU A 159 -0.97 8.91 -1.55
CA LEU A 159 0.41 9.17 -1.11
C LEU A 159 0.70 8.57 0.28
N MET A 160 -0.28 8.55 1.20
CA MET A 160 -0.17 7.86 2.48
C MET A 160 0.04 6.35 2.29
N MET A 161 -0.71 5.73 1.36
CA MET A 161 -0.58 4.30 1.07
C MET A 161 0.76 3.97 0.41
N LEU A 162 1.23 4.81 -0.51
CA LEU A 162 2.55 4.69 -1.14
C LEU A 162 3.69 4.78 -0.11
N ARG A 163 3.60 5.71 0.85
CA ARG A 163 4.55 5.79 1.98
C ARG A 163 4.57 4.51 2.80
N ASN A 164 3.40 3.99 3.14
CA ASN A 164 3.28 2.74 3.91
C ASN A 164 3.90 1.56 3.14
N GLN A 165 3.70 1.51 1.82
CA GLN A 165 4.34 0.52 0.96
C GLN A 165 5.87 0.65 0.98
N ALA A 166 6.40 1.86 0.85
CA ALA A 166 7.85 2.11 0.83
C ALA A 166 8.55 1.79 2.15
N ILE A 167 7.87 1.94 3.29
CA ILE A 167 8.45 1.75 4.63
C ILE A 167 8.29 0.31 5.14
N HIS A 168 7.14 -0.31 4.94
CA HIS A 168 6.82 -1.59 5.59
C HIS A 168 7.18 -2.84 4.77
N LYS A 169 7.59 -2.67 3.51
CA LYS A 169 8.05 -3.78 2.66
C LYS A 169 9.57 -3.75 2.56
N GLU A 170 10.25 -4.47 3.46
CA GLU A 170 11.72 -4.50 3.55
C GLU A 170 12.41 -4.91 2.23
N GLU A 171 11.75 -5.73 1.41
CA GLU A 171 12.26 -6.22 0.12
C GLU A 171 11.84 -5.36 -1.10
N PHE A 172 10.97 -4.34 -0.94
CA PHE A 172 10.60 -3.42 -2.01
C PHE A 172 11.73 -2.42 -2.29
N VAL A 173 12.29 -2.44 -3.50
CA VAL A 173 13.39 -1.54 -3.87
C VAL A 173 12.80 -0.27 -4.46
N LEU A 174 12.75 0.78 -3.66
CA LEU A 174 12.39 2.11 -4.14
C LEU A 174 13.58 2.70 -4.90
N THR A 175 13.38 3.04 -6.18
CA THR A 175 14.42 3.70 -6.98
C THR A 175 14.57 5.18 -6.59
N GLU A 176 15.73 5.77 -6.88
CA GLU A 176 15.97 7.19 -6.65
C GLU A 176 14.98 8.08 -7.43
N ASN A 177 14.65 7.70 -8.67
CA ASN A 177 13.70 8.43 -9.49
C ASN A 177 12.27 8.41 -8.92
N GLU A 178 11.80 7.24 -8.47
CA GLU A 178 10.50 7.12 -7.81
C GLU A 178 10.46 7.92 -6.50
N ALA A 179 11.56 7.91 -5.73
CA ALA A 179 11.66 8.70 -4.52
C ALA A 179 11.63 10.20 -4.80
N GLU A 180 12.37 10.68 -5.81
CA GLU A 180 12.38 12.09 -6.23
C GLU A 180 10.97 12.55 -6.63
N ARG A 181 10.30 11.76 -7.47
CA ARG A 181 8.92 12.01 -7.89
C ARG A 181 7.96 12.02 -6.72
N TYR A 182 8.05 11.03 -5.82
CA TYR A 182 7.25 10.96 -4.61
C TYR A 182 7.45 12.19 -3.72
N VAL A 183 8.71 12.57 -3.46
CA VAL A 183 9.06 13.74 -2.65
C VAL A 183 8.45 14.98 -3.24
N LYS A 184 8.67 15.24 -4.54
CA LYS A 184 8.11 16.41 -5.23
C LYS A 184 6.59 16.49 -5.07
N THR A 185 5.86 15.43 -5.42
CA THR A 185 4.39 15.39 -5.37
C THR A 185 3.87 15.55 -3.95
N THR A 186 4.57 14.98 -2.96
CA THR A 186 4.20 15.06 -1.54
C THR A 186 4.42 16.46 -0.96
N ILE A 187 5.52 17.13 -1.32
CA ILE A 187 5.76 18.52 -0.90
C ILE A 187 4.78 19.48 -1.59
N GLU A 188 4.39 19.21 -2.84
CA GLU A 188 3.35 19.94 -3.54
C GLU A 188 2.00 19.81 -2.81
N LEU A 189 1.61 18.59 -2.43
CA LEU A 189 0.42 18.36 -1.61
C LEU A 189 0.51 19.08 -0.25
N ALA A 190 1.66 19.01 0.43
CA ALA A 190 1.86 19.68 1.72
C ALA A 190 1.69 21.19 1.62
N SER A 191 2.17 21.78 0.51
CA SER A 191 2.05 23.22 0.23
C SER A 191 0.62 23.60 -0.09
N LEU A 192 -0.08 22.75 -0.85
CA LEU A 192 -1.49 22.93 -1.14
C LEU A 192 -2.33 22.90 0.14
N ILE A 193 -2.13 21.91 1.00
CA ILE A 193 -2.81 21.84 2.30
C ILE A 193 -2.50 23.08 3.15
N ARG A 194 -1.25 23.56 3.13
CA ARG A 194 -0.85 24.77 3.86
C ARG A 194 -1.56 26.02 3.37
N SER A 195 -1.84 26.11 2.07
CA SER A 195 -2.59 27.24 1.48
C SER A 195 -4.06 27.29 1.90
N LEU A 196 -4.61 26.18 2.41
CA LEU A 196 -5.98 26.09 2.92
C LEU A 196 -6.11 26.56 4.38
N ILE A 197 -5.00 26.82 5.05
CA ILE A 197 -5.02 27.28 6.45
C ILE A 197 -5.59 28.70 6.47
N PRO A 198 -6.70 28.95 7.20
CA PRO A 198 -7.26 30.30 7.32
C PRO A 198 -6.24 31.27 7.92
N GLU A 199 -6.13 32.48 7.37
CA GLU A 199 -5.39 33.55 8.04
C GLU A 199 -6.07 33.86 9.38
N LYS A 200 -5.29 33.86 10.47
CA LYS A 200 -5.78 34.34 11.79
C LYS A 200 -6.16 35.82 11.65
N GLN A 201 -7.45 36.12 11.75
CA GLN A 201 -7.94 37.47 12.04
C GLN A 201 -7.59 37.89 13.47
#